data_AF-A0AAD9GMD5-F1
#
_entry.id   AF-A0AAD9GMD5-F1
#
_cell.length_a   1.000
_cell.length_b   1.000
_cell.length_c   1.000
_cell.angle_alpha   90.00
_cell.angle_beta   90.00
_cell.angle_gamma   90.00
#
_symmetry.space_group_name_H-M   'P 1'
#
loop_
_entity.id
_entity.type
_entity.pdbx_description
1 polymer ?
#
loop_
_entity_poly.entity_id
_entity_poly.type
_entity_poly.pdbx_seq_one_letter_code
_entity_poly.pdbx_strand_id
1 'polypeptide(L)'
;MTKAFAKKKHKPARSRWVDLSTETSLPVAVLEVLEDHHKTLNTFCTNTYSSENRIDPEEEPNASLELSFHQYCVALSTLIQYGSPAQQFEYLYHTYMTTNERGIDRTELFQLLKDHSEQAANIVMKDDKLLHVTDPRHLDKLYTWLKKHFIVFDEARSGYLPVHVALAMLERHPTALSHLKLQLVPFTKKVKENNARYASQAAAAQVSN
;
A
#
# COMPACT_ATOMS: atom_id res chain seq x y z
N MET A 1 36.72 -46.17 -29.54
CA MET A 1 36.21 -44.81 -29.82
C MET A 1 34.80 -44.68 -29.25
N THR A 2 34.66 -44.18 -28.03
CA THR A 2 33.36 -43.95 -27.38
C THR A 2 32.99 -42.46 -27.49
N LYS A 3 31.92 -42.15 -28.23
CA LYS A 3 31.39 -40.79 -28.36
C LYS A 3 30.68 -40.39 -27.06
N ALA A 4 31.24 -39.42 -26.35
CA ALA A 4 30.57 -38.79 -25.22
C ALA A 4 29.42 -37.90 -25.73
N PHE A 5 28.19 -38.21 -25.34
CA PHE A 5 27.05 -37.33 -25.55
C PHE A 5 27.19 -36.12 -24.61
N ALA A 6 27.42 -34.95 -25.20
CA ALA A 6 27.36 -33.69 -24.49
C ALA A 6 25.92 -33.46 -23.98
N LYS A 7 25.72 -33.57 -22.65
CA LYS A 7 24.48 -33.16 -22.00
C LYS A 7 24.28 -31.66 -22.25
N LYS A 8 23.26 -31.31 -23.04
CA LYS A 8 22.76 -29.94 -23.14
C LYS A 8 22.40 -29.48 -21.72
N LYS A 9 23.16 -28.52 -21.18
CA LYS A 9 22.78 -27.80 -19.96
C LYS A 9 21.46 -27.09 -20.25
N HIS A 10 20.36 -27.58 -19.68
CA HIS A 10 19.15 -26.80 -19.57
C HIS A 10 19.51 -25.51 -18.81
N LYS A 11 19.34 -24.34 -19.45
CA LYS A 11 19.33 -23.07 -18.72
C LYS A 11 18.27 -23.21 -17.61
N PRO A 12 18.57 -22.87 -16.35
CA PRO A 12 17.56 -22.85 -15.31
C PRO A 12 16.43 -21.93 -15.79
N ALA A 13 15.19 -22.40 -15.68
CA ALA A 13 14.02 -21.58 -15.96
C ALA A 13 14.15 -20.31 -15.11
N ARG A 14 14.29 -19.16 -15.77
CA ARG A 14 14.38 -17.86 -15.10
C ARG A 14 13.07 -17.70 -14.35
N SER A 15 13.11 -17.58 -13.02
CA SER A 15 11.91 -17.37 -12.23
C SER A 15 11.18 -16.15 -12.80
N ARG A 16 9.86 -16.27 -13.04
CA ARG A 16 9.01 -15.20 -13.59
C ARG A 16 9.15 -13.86 -12.85
N TRP A 17 9.60 -13.92 -11.59
CA TRP A 17 9.83 -12.78 -10.73
C TRP A 17 11.16 -12.05 -10.93
N VAL A 18 12.17 -12.70 -11.52
CA VAL A 18 13.50 -12.10 -11.65
C VAL A 18 13.49 -10.94 -12.63
N ASP A 19 12.76 -11.07 -13.73
CA ASP A 19 12.64 -10.02 -14.74
C ASP A 19 11.82 -8.84 -14.18
N LEU A 20 10.67 -9.13 -13.54
CA LEU A 20 9.84 -8.10 -12.93
C LEU A 20 10.53 -7.38 -11.76
N SER A 21 11.31 -8.11 -10.95
CA SER A 21 12.11 -7.55 -9.86
C SER A 21 13.18 -6.60 -10.38
N THR A 22 13.79 -6.93 -11.52
CA THR A 22 14.78 -6.07 -12.18
C THR A 22 14.13 -4.80 -12.73
N GLU A 23 12.97 -4.93 -13.39
CA GLU A 23 12.22 -3.80 -13.97
C GLU A 23 11.71 -2.83 -12.89
N THR A 24 11.11 -3.36 -11.83
CA THR A 24 10.41 -2.56 -10.81
C THR A 24 11.29 -2.19 -9.62
N SER A 25 12.50 -2.75 -9.53
CA SER A 25 13.38 -2.68 -8.34
C SER A 25 12.73 -3.24 -7.06
N LEU A 26 11.62 -3.97 -7.15
CA LEU A 26 10.96 -4.63 -6.03
C LEU A 26 11.66 -5.97 -5.74
N PRO A 27 12.03 -6.29 -4.49
CA PRO A 27 12.61 -7.59 -4.15
C PRO A 27 11.64 -8.74 -4.47
N VAL A 28 12.16 -9.90 -4.89
CA VAL A 28 11.33 -11.09 -5.21
C VAL A 28 10.41 -11.49 -4.04
N ALA A 29 10.91 -11.44 -2.80
CA ALA A 29 10.10 -11.73 -1.61
C ALA A 29 8.93 -10.76 -1.41
N VAL A 30 9.05 -9.52 -1.92
CA VAL A 30 7.95 -8.54 -1.92
C VAL A 30 6.94 -8.92 -3.01
N LEU A 31 7.41 -9.27 -4.22
CA LEU A 31 6.53 -9.67 -5.32
C LEU A 31 5.62 -10.85 -4.97
N GLU A 32 6.11 -11.81 -4.18
CA GLU A 32 5.31 -12.93 -3.69
C GLU A 32 4.14 -12.47 -2.79
N VAL A 33 4.41 -11.56 -1.86
CA VAL A 33 3.36 -10.97 -0.99
C VAL A 33 2.35 -10.15 -1.79
N LEU A 34 2.86 -9.44 -2.81
CA LEU A 34 2.05 -8.60 -3.67
C LEU A 34 1.13 -9.40 -4.60
N GLU A 35 1.52 -10.61 -5.02
CA GLU A 35 0.69 -11.46 -5.87
C GLU A 35 -0.62 -11.83 -5.17
N ASP A 36 -0.55 -12.17 -3.88
CA ASP A 36 -1.75 -12.49 -3.08
C ASP A 36 -2.61 -11.26 -2.83
N HIS A 37 -1.97 -10.10 -2.64
CA HIS A 37 -2.68 -8.84 -2.48
C HIS A 37 -3.43 -8.44 -3.75
N HIS A 38 -2.77 -8.56 -4.91
CA HIS A 38 -3.36 -8.29 -6.22
C HIS A 38 -4.56 -9.19 -6.51
N LYS A 39 -4.45 -10.50 -6.25
CA LYS A 39 -5.59 -11.43 -6.39
C LYS A 39 -6.78 -11.01 -5.52
N THR A 40 -6.48 -10.60 -4.29
CA THR A 40 -7.51 -10.14 -3.34
C THR A 40 -8.20 -8.87 -3.85
N LEU A 41 -7.42 -7.87 -4.31
CA LEU A 41 -7.96 -6.64 -4.89
C LEU A 41 -8.83 -6.92 -6.12
N ASN A 42 -8.36 -7.76 -7.05
CA ASN A 42 -9.14 -8.11 -8.23
C ASN A 42 -10.45 -8.82 -7.85
N THR A 43 -10.44 -9.70 -6.84
CA THR A 43 -11.67 -10.37 -6.35
C THR A 43 -12.67 -9.36 -5.79
N PHE A 44 -12.20 -8.36 -5.04
CA PHE A 44 -13.08 -7.28 -4.58
C PHE A 44 -13.63 -6.49 -5.75
N CYS A 45 -12.80 -6.04 -6.69
CA CYS A 45 -13.24 -5.27 -7.84
C CYS A 45 -14.26 -6.03 -8.71
N THR A 46 -14.04 -7.31 -8.99
CA THR A 46 -14.98 -8.12 -9.78
C THR A 46 -16.31 -8.33 -9.06
N ASN A 47 -16.32 -8.46 -7.73
CA ASN A 47 -17.55 -8.57 -6.96
C ASN A 47 -18.34 -7.25 -6.89
N THR A 48 -17.66 -6.10 -6.72
CA THR A 48 -18.33 -4.79 -6.61
C THR A 48 -18.88 -4.29 -7.95
N TYR A 49 -18.26 -4.69 -9.07
CA TYR A 49 -18.66 -4.29 -10.42
C TYR A 49 -19.33 -5.42 -11.23
N SER A 50 -19.64 -6.56 -10.60
CA SER A 50 -20.46 -7.60 -11.24
C SER A 50 -21.88 -7.08 -11.51
N SER A 51 -22.33 -7.35 -12.72
CA SER A 51 -23.48 -6.81 -13.47
C SER A 51 -24.87 -6.73 -12.79
N GLU A 52 -25.03 -6.99 -11.49
CA GLU A 52 -26.37 -7.04 -10.86
C GLU A 52 -26.98 -5.65 -10.57
N ASN A 53 -26.23 -4.55 -10.74
CA ASN A 53 -26.74 -3.18 -10.54
C ASN A 53 -26.80 -2.31 -11.81
N ARG A 54 -26.62 -2.87 -13.02
CA ARG A 54 -26.72 -2.09 -14.27
C ARG A 54 -28.17 -1.96 -14.75
N ILE A 55 -28.83 -0.87 -14.33
CA ILE A 55 -30.00 -0.31 -15.00
C ILE A 55 -29.49 0.63 -16.10
N ASP A 56 -29.04 0.09 -17.24
CA ASP A 56 -29.18 0.75 -18.56
C ASP A 56 -28.58 -0.13 -19.68
N PRO A 57 -29.27 -0.31 -20.83
CA PRO A 57 -28.89 -1.30 -21.84
C PRO A 57 -28.24 -0.70 -23.09
N GLU A 58 -27.37 0.32 -23.00
CA GLU A 58 -26.59 0.79 -24.16
C GLU A 58 -25.21 1.31 -23.76
N GLU A 59 -24.21 0.43 -23.65
CA GLU A 59 -22.79 0.74 -23.93
C GLU A 59 -21.94 -0.56 -24.00
N GLU A 60 -21.36 -0.83 -25.17
CA GLU A 60 -20.33 -1.86 -25.40
C GLU A 60 -18.96 -1.46 -24.81
N PRO A 61 -17.94 -2.34 -24.79
CA PRO A 61 -17.90 -3.73 -24.36
C PRO A 61 -17.25 -3.82 -22.96
N ASN A 62 -17.37 -4.98 -22.32
CA ASN A 62 -16.72 -5.35 -21.06
C ASN A 62 -15.20 -5.08 -21.04
N ALA A 63 -14.77 -3.87 -20.72
CA ALA A 63 -13.40 -3.63 -20.27
C ALA A 63 -13.27 -4.30 -18.90
N SER A 64 -12.59 -5.44 -18.87
CA SER A 64 -12.18 -6.04 -17.60
C SER A 64 -11.43 -4.97 -16.79
N LEU A 65 -12.00 -4.59 -15.64
CA LEU A 65 -11.38 -3.69 -14.65
C LEU A 65 -10.16 -4.35 -13.98
N GLU A 66 -9.79 -5.58 -14.37
CA GLU A 66 -8.65 -6.29 -13.83
C GLU A 66 -7.35 -5.73 -14.38
N LEU A 67 -6.59 -5.09 -13.49
CA LEU A 67 -5.17 -4.83 -13.75
C LEU A 67 -4.43 -6.17 -13.77
N SER A 68 -3.53 -6.36 -14.73
CA SER A 68 -2.59 -7.49 -14.67
C SER A 68 -1.61 -7.31 -13.50
N PHE A 69 -1.06 -8.42 -12.99
CA PHE A 69 -0.09 -8.35 -11.90
C PHE A 69 1.17 -7.53 -12.30
N HIS A 70 1.59 -7.62 -13.56
CA HIS A 70 2.69 -6.80 -14.09
C HIS A 70 2.37 -5.31 -14.00
N GLN A 71 1.21 -4.88 -14.50
CA GLN A 71 0.76 -3.49 -14.43
C GLN A 71 0.65 -2.99 -12.98
N TYR A 72 0.16 -3.85 -12.08
CA TYR A 72 0.10 -3.54 -10.65
C TYR A 72 1.48 -3.25 -10.07
N CYS A 73 2.48 -4.11 -10.33
CA CYS A 73 3.84 -3.91 -9.83
C CYS A 73 4.54 -2.69 -10.44
N VAL A 74 4.34 -2.44 -11.74
CA VAL A 74 4.87 -1.25 -12.41
C VAL A 74 4.25 0.03 -11.84
N ALA A 75 2.92 0.05 -11.65
CA ALA A 75 2.22 1.19 -11.06
C ALA A 75 2.69 1.45 -9.62
N LEU A 76 2.83 0.41 -8.79
CA LEU A 76 3.35 0.53 -7.44
C LEU A 76 4.79 1.07 -7.42
N SER A 77 5.67 0.53 -8.26
CA SER A 77 7.05 1.01 -8.37
C SER A 77 7.10 2.48 -8.80
N THR A 78 6.26 2.87 -9.77
CA THR A 78 6.14 4.26 -10.23
C THR A 78 5.66 5.18 -9.10
N LEU A 79 4.67 4.74 -8.31
CA LEU A 79 4.17 5.48 -7.16
C LEU A 79 5.25 5.68 -6.08
N ILE A 80 6.04 4.64 -5.80
CA ILE A 80 7.13 4.70 -4.82
C ILE A 80 8.21 5.69 -5.25
N GLN A 81 8.58 5.68 -6.54
CA GLN A 81 9.69 6.48 -7.06
C GLN A 81 9.30 7.92 -7.36
N TYR A 82 8.10 8.14 -7.89
CA TYR A 82 7.70 9.42 -8.51
C TYR A 82 6.37 9.97 -8.00
N GLY A 83 5.63 9.21 -7.19
CA GLY A 83 4.36 9.66 -6.63
C GLY A 83 4.52 10.84 -5.69
N SER A 84 3.58 11.79 -5.74
CA SER A 84 3.51 12.84 -4.73
C SER A 84 3.15 12.25 -3.36
N PRO A 85 3.48 12.94 -2.25
CA PRO A 85 3.08 12.46 -0.92
C PRO A 85 1.56 12.27 -0.77
N ALA A 86 0.75 13.08 -1.47
CA ALA A 86 -0.70 12.91 -1.49
C ALA A 86 -1.12 11.62 -2.21
N GLN A 87 -0.55 11.32 -3.38
CA GLN A 87 -0.83 10.07 -4.10
C GLN A 87 -0.38 8.85 -3.30
N GLN A 88 0.79 8.94 -2.66
CA GLN A 88 1.29 7.88 -1.78
C GLN A 88 0.39 7.71 -0.55
N PHE A 89 -0.10 8.80 0.04
CA PHE A 89 -1.09 8.77 1.11
C PHE A 89 -2.36 8.05 0.70
N GLU A 90 -2.97 8.43 -0.42
CA GLU A 90 -4.23 7.84 -0.90
C GLU A 90 -4.10 6.33 -1.10
N TYR A 91 -2.99 5.87 -1.68
CA TYR A 91 -2.74 4.45 -1.85
C TYR A 91 -2.52 3.72 -0.50
N LEU A 92 -1.72 4.31 0.38
CA LEU A 92 -1.47 3.76 1.71
C LEU A 92 -2.73 3.75 2.59
N TYR A 93 -3.61 4.73 2.43
CA TYR A 93 -4.86 4.85 3.16
C TYR A 93 -5.69 3.58 3.02
N HIS A 94 -5.85 3.06 1.81
CA HIS A 94 -6.60 1.82 1.56
C HIS A 94 -5.93 0.57 2.14
N THR A 95 -4.61 0.62 2.38
CA THR A 95 -3.88 -0.46 3.03
C THR A 95 -4.02 -0.44 4.56
N TYR A 96 -4.18 0.75 5.15
CA TYR A 96 -4.26 0.92 6.61
C TYR A 96 -5.68 1.04 7.17
N MET A 97 -6.66 1.42 6.35
CA MET A 97 -8.08 1.42 6.70
C MET A 97 -8.59 -0.02 6.83
N THR A 98 -8.49 -0.57 8.03
CA THR A 98 -8.73 -2.00 8.29
C THR A 98 -9.93 -2.28 9.18
N THR A 99 -10.34 -1.29 9.98
CA THR A 99 -11.37 -1.44 11.01
C THR A 99 -12.77 -1.25 10.44
N ASN A 100 -12.95 -0.33 9.49
CA ASN A 100 -14.26 0.01 8.96
C ASN A 100 -14.17 0.49 7.51
N GLU A 101 -15.16 0.15 6.69
CA GLU A 101 -15.28 0.62 5.31
C GLU A 101 -15.60 2.12 5.23
N ARG A 102 -16.13 2.71 6.30
CA ARG A 102 -16.50 4.13 6.38
C ARG A 102 -15.29 5.07 6.34
N GLY A 103 -14.13 4.60 6.76
CA GLY A 103 -12.93 5.41 6.72
C GLY A 103 -11.84 4.96 7.68
N ILE A 104 -10.73 5.69 7.66
CA ILE A 104 -9.61 5.43 8.56
C ILE A 104 -9.89 6.02 9.94
N ASP A 105 -9.58 5.28 11.00
CA ASP A 105 -9.61 5.84 12.35
C ASP A 105 -8.30 6.58 12.69
N ARG A 106 -8.30 7.30 13.82
CA ARG A 106 -7.13 8.09 14.26
C ARG A 106 -5.88 7.23 14.50
N THR A 107 -6.06 6.03 15.04
CA THR A 107 -4.96 5.11 15.38
C THR A 107 -4.34 4.55 14.11
N GLU A 108 -5.17 4.10 13.18
CA GLU A 108 -4.77 3.63 11.85
C GLU A 108 -4.04 4.73 11.09
N LEU A 109 -4.57 5.96 11.09
CA LEU A 109 -3.96 7.11 10.43
C LEU A 109 -2.60 7.47 11.04
N PHE A 110 -2.49 7.48 12.37
CA PHE A 110 -1.21 7.73 13.02
C PHE A 110 -0.19 6.63 12.72
N GLN A 111 -0.62 5.37 12.70
CA GLN A 111 0.25 4.23 12.39
C GLN A 111 0.76 4.29 10.94
N LEU A 112 -0.10 4.65 9.97
CA LEU A 112 0.30 4.90 8.58
C LEU A 112 1.41 5.97 8.51
N LEU A 113 1.16 7.14 9.10
CA LEU A 113 2.10 8.26 9.04
C LEU A 113 3.42 7.93 9.74
N LYS A 114 3.37 7.19 10.84
CA LYS A 114 4.55 6.75 11.58
C LYS A 114 5.39 5.77 10.76
N ASP A 115 4.76 4.75 10.19
CA ASP A 115 5.44 3.71 9.42
C ASP A 115 6.06 4.24 8.12
N HIS A 116 5.46 5.29 7.56
CA HIS A 116 5.87 5.89 6.30
C HIS A 116 6.54 7.26 6.47
N SER A 117 7.06 7.56 7.67
CA SER A 117 7.81 8.78 7.93
C SER A 117 9.27 8.64 7.47
N GLU A 118 9.77 9.56 6.65
CA GLU A 118 11.16 9.59 6.15
C GLU A 118 12.21 9.92 7.25
N GLN A 119 11.78 10.11 8.50
CA GLN A 119 12.63 10.44 9.65
C GLN A 119 13.83 9.50 9.88
N ALA A 120 13.81 8.28 9.33
CA ALA A 120 14.92 7.34 9.46
C ALA A 120 16.17 7.70 8.64
N ALA A 121 16.09 8.63 7.67
CA ALA A 121 17.15 8.81 6.67
C ALA A 121 17.95 10.13 6.77
N ASN A 122 17.45 11.16 7.45
CA ASN A 122 18.08 12.50 7.46
C ASN A 122 19.06 12.69 8.62
N ILE A 123 20.12 11.90 8.60
CA ILE A 123 21.29 12.06 9.47
C ILE A 123 22.35 12.81 8.68
N VAL A 124 22.67 14.03 9.09
CA VAL A 124 23.76 14.81 8.48
C VAL A 124 24.94 14.81 9.44
N MET A 125 26.12 14.44 8.95
CA MET A 125 27.35 14.68 9.69
C MET A 125 27.73 16.15 9.57
N LYS A 126 27.83 16.83 10.71
CA LYS A 126 28.39 18.18 10.80
C LYS A 126 29.36 18.20 11.98
N ASP A 127 30.60 18.63 11.73
CA ASP A 127 31.66 18.74 12.74
C ASP A 127 31.86 17.45 13.57
N ASP A 128 31.99 16.30 12.88
CA ASP A 128 32.12 14.95 13.47
C ASP A 128 30.98 14.52 14.42
N LYS A 129 29.82 15.20 14.35
CA LYS A 129 28.61 14.84 15.10
C LYS A 129 27.48 14.45 14.15
N LEU A 130 26.81 13.33 14.48
CA LEU A 130 25.57 12.92 13.85
C LEU A 130 24.46 13.90 14.28
N LEU A 131 24.07 14.81 13.41
CA LEU A 131 22.93 15.68 13.63
C LEU A 131 21.69 15.05 13.00
N HIS A 132 20.70 14.75 13.85
CA HIS A 132 19.35 14.49 13.37
C HIS A 132 18.80 15.80 12.79
N VAL A 133 18.59 15.85 11.47
CA VAL A 133 18.00 17.03 10.81
C VAL A 133 16.50 17.15 11.14
N THR A 134 15.89 16.06 11.59
CA THR A 134 14.47 15.99 11.96
C THR A 134 14.26 16.10 13.46
N ASP A 135 13.27 16.90 13.87
CA ASP A 135 12.81 17.05 15.26
C ASP A 135 12.50 15.68 15.90
N PRO A 136 13.19 15.28 16.98
CA PRO A 136 12.98 13.98 17.62
C PRO A 136 11.58 13.81 18.22
N ARG A 137 10.85 14.92 18.44
CA ARG A 137 9.47 14.92 18.96
C ARG A 137 8.42 15.05 17.87
N HIS A 138 8.78 14.97 16.59
CA HIS A 138 7.81 15.18 15.51
C HIS A 138 6.65 14.18 15.55
N LEU A 139 6.89 12.90 15.86
CA LEU A 139 5.81 11.92 15.98
C LEU A 139 4.89 12.24 17.17
N ASP A 140 5.43 12.70 18.31
CA ASP A 140 4.62 13.11 19.46
C ASP A 140 3.78 14.35 19.15
N LYS A 141 4.36 15.31 18.43
CA LYS A 141 3.67 16.51 17.94
C LYS A 141 2.57 16.15 16.96
N LEU A 142 2.86 15.25 16.02
CA LEU A 142 1.90 14.75 15.04
C LEU A 142 0.74 14.01 15.73
N TYR A 143 1.03 13.13 16.69
CA TYR A 143 0.01 12.44 17.48
C TYR A 143 -0.89 13.42 18.24
N THR A 144 -0.28 14.40 18.92
CA THR A 144 -1.00 15.44 19.65
C THR A 144 -1.87 16.27 18.72
N TRP A 145 -1.34 16.62 17.55
CA TRP A 145 -2.06 17.36 16.53
C TRP A 145 -3.25 16.57 15.98
N LEU A 146 -3.07 15.29 15.64
CA LEU A 146 -4.14 14.40 15.20
C LEU A 146 -5.23 14.27 16.28
N LYS A 147 -4.86 14.08 17.54
CA LYS A 147 -5.82 14.00 18.65
C LYS A 147 -6.70 15.25 18.74
N LYS A 148 -6.14 16.43 18.48
CA LYS A 148 -6.86 17.71 18.52
C LYS A 148 -7.70 17.97 17.27
N HIS A 149 -7.21 17.63 16.08
CA HIS A 149 -7.83 18.04 14.81
C HIS A 149 -8.71 16.97 14.18
N PHE A 150 -8.50 15.68 14.45
CA PHE A 150 -9.31 14.61 13.88
C PHE A 150 -10.81 14.83 14.13
N ILE A 151 -11.16 15.22 15.36
CA ILE A 151 -12.54 15.51 15.77
C ILE A 151 -13.12 16.76 15.10
N VAL A 152 -12.29 17.67 14.57
CA VAL A 152 -12.76 18.86 13.84
C VAL A 152 -13.20 18.46 12.43
N PHE A 153 -12.57 17.46 11.85
CA PHE A 153 -12.86 16.96 10.50
C PHE A 153 -13.88 15.82 10.48
N ASP A 154 -14.06 15.10 11.59
CA ASP A 154 -15.11 14.09 11.77
C ASP A 154 -16.44 14.77 12.15
N GLU A 155 -17.06 15.42 11.17
CA GLU A 155 -18.35 16.12 11.32
C GLU A 155 -19.46 15.17 11.78
N ALA A 156 -19.45 13.94 11.27
CA ALA A 156 -20.42 12.90 11.60
C ALA A 156 -20.22 12.26 12.99
N ARG A 157 -19.13 12.60 13.71
CA ARG A 157 -18.76 11.99 14.99
C ARG A 157 -18.67 10.46 14.92
N SER A 158 -18.29 9.94 13.77
CA SER A 158 -18.26 8.51 13.48
C SER A 158 -17.02 7.82 14.01
N GLY A 159 -15.97 8.58 14.33
CA GLY A 159 -14.64 8.07 14.66
C GLY A 159 -13.78 7.76 13.44
N TYR A 160 -14.29 7.96 12.22
CA TYR A 160 -13.63 7.62 10.96
C TYR A 160 -13.62 8.81 10.00
N LEU A 161 -12.55 8.92 9.21
CA LEU A 161 -12.45 9.92 8.14
C LEU A 161 -12.33 9.23 6.78
N PRO A 162 -13.17 9.58 5.80
CA PRO A 162 -12.97 9.19 4.40
C PRO A 162 -11.65 9.74 3.85
N VAL A 163 -11.11 9.11 2.80
CA VAL A 163 -9.79 9.43 2.22
C VAL A 163 -9.60 10.92 1.92
N HIS A 164 -10.57 11.55 1.26
CA HIS A 164 -10.50 12.95 0.87
C HIS A 164 -10.51 13.89 2.08
N VAL A 165 -11.26 13.55 3.14
CA VAL A 165 -11.31 14.34 4.38
C VAL A 165 -10.01 14.18 5.17
N ALA A 166 -9.49 12.95 5.25
CA ALA A 166 -8.22 12.68 5.92
C ALA A 166 -7.06 13.40 5.21
N LEU A 167 -7.02 13.37 3.87
CA LEU A 167 -6.03 14.10 3.08
C LEU A 167 -6.14 15.62 3.32
N ALA A 168 -7.34 16.19 3.17
CA ALA A 168 -7.58 17.61 3.40
C ALA A 168 -7.20 18.06 4.82
N MET A 169 -7.38 17.19 5.82
CA MET A 169 -6.88 17.42 7.17
C MET A 169 -5.35 17.50 7.19
N LEU A 170 -4.66 16.49 6.64
CA LEU A 170 -3.20 16.42 6.64
C LEU A 170 -2.54 17.58 5.88
N GLU A 171 -3.17 18.07 4.82
CA GLU A 171 -2.71 19.26 4.08
C GLU A 171 -2.71 20.53 4.93
N ARG A 172 -3.53 20.61 5.99
CA ARG A 172 -3.49 21.73 6.95
C ARG A 172 -2.37 21.59 7.98
N HIS A 173 -1.72 20.43 8.10
CA HIS A 173 -0.57 20.27 8.98
C HIS A 173 0.70 20.70 8.26
N PRO A 174 1.57 21.55 8.88
CA PRO A 174 2.74 22.11 8.20
C PRO A 174 3.70 21.09 7.58
N THR A 175 3.79 19.89 8.16
CA THR A 175 4.80 18.89 7.78
C THR A 175 4.29 17.44 7.72
N ALA A 176 2.97 17.20 7.77
CA ALA A 176 2.48 15.81 7.88
C ALA A 176 2.71 15.04 6.59
N LEU A 177 2.38 15.65 5.46
CA LEU A 177 2.59 15.07 4.14
C LEU A 177 4.04 15.19 3.67
N SER A 178 4.76 16.26 4.06
CA SER A 178 6.15 16.45 3.60
C SER A 178 7.11 15.37 4.10
N HIS A 179 6.80 14.72 5.23
CA HIS A 179 7.57 13.59 5.74
C HIS A 179 7.03 12.24 5.30
N LEU A 180 5.89 12.21 4.62
CA LEU A 180 5.27 10.97 4.18
C LEU A 180 5.96 10.48 2.91
N LYS A 181 6.55 9.29 3.00
CA LYS A 181 7.14 8.57 1.89
C LYS A 181 6.85 7.09 2.02
N LEU A 182 6.33 6.48 0.95
CA LEU A 182 6.03 5.05 0.94
C LEU A 182 7.29 4.22 1.19
N GLN A 183 7.39 3.71 2.42
CA GLN A 183 8.44 2.81 2.87
C GLN A 183 8.06 1.36 2.55
N LEU A 184 8.85 0.71 1.69
CA LEU A 184 8.51 -0.62 1.16
C LEU A 184 8.41 -1.71 2.24
N VAL A 185 9.29 -1.67 3.25
CA VAL A 185 9.34 -2.67 4.33
C VAL A 185 8.06 -2.68 5.17
N PRO A 186 7.64 -1.57 5.80
CA PRO A 186 6.40 -1.56 6.57
C PRO A 186 5.17 -1.74 5.69
N PHE A 187 5.17 -1.23 4.45
CA PHE A 187 4.08 -1.49 3.50
C PHE A 187 3.90 -3.00 3.25
N THR A 188 4.97 -3.70 2.90
CA THR A 188 4.93 -5.15 2.65
C THR A 188 4.46 -5.92 3.89
N LYS A 189 4.91 -5.51 5.08
CA LYS A 189 4.45 -6.10 6.34
C LYS A 189 2.93 -5.93 6.50
N LYS A 190 2.41 -4.73 6.30
CA LYS A 190 0.98 -4.43 6.44
C LYS A 190 0.13 -5.17 5.41
N VAL A 191 0.61 -5.26 4.16
CA VAL A 191 -0.04 -6.06 3.11
C VAL A 191 -0.12 -7.53 3.51
N LYS A 192 0.97 -8.11 4.05
CA LYS A 192 0.98 -9.50 4.53
C LYS A 192 -0.04 -9.73 5.66
N GLU A 193 -0.13 -8.80 6.61
CA GLU A 193 -1.13 -8.84 7.68
C GLU A 193 -2.56 -8.81 7.13
N ASN A 194 -2.84 -7.94 6.16
CA ASN A 194 -4.14 -7.84 5.52
C ASN A 194 -4.49 -9.10 4.73
N ASN A 195 -3.56 -9.65 3.95
CA ASN A 195 -3.78 -10.90 3.21
C ASN A 195 -4.15 -12.06 4.15
N ALA A 196 -3.47 -12.17 5.30
CA ALA A 196 -3.80 -13.17 6.32
C ALA A 196 -5.20 -12.96 6.93
N ARG A 197 -5.60 -11.69 7.16
CA ARG A 197 -6.95 -11.34 7.63
C ARG A 197 -8.02 -11.76 6.61
N TYR A 198 -7.83 -11.42 5.34
CA TYR A 198 -8.78 -11.76 4.28
C TYR A 198 -8.91 -13.27 4.09
N ALA A 199 -7.81 -14.02 4.14
CA ALA A 199 -7.85 -15.48 4.08
C ALA A 199 -8.64 -16.09 5.27
N SER A 200 -8.46 -15.55 6.48
CA SER A 200 -9.20 -15.99 7.67
C SER A 200 -10.70 -15.68 7.56
N GLN A 201 -11.06 -14.51 7.03
CA GLN A 201 -12.46 -14.13 6.80
C GLN A 201 -13.13 -15.03 5.74
N ALA A 202 -12.43 -15.31 4.65
CA ALA A 202 -12.91 -16.22 3.60
C ALA A 202 -13.13 -17.64 4.14
N ALA A 203 -12.21 -18.15 4.97
CA ALA A 203 -12.37 -19.46 5.61
C ALA A 203 -13.56 -19.50 6.58
N ALA A 204 -13.78 -18.46 7.38
CA ALA A 204 -14.91 -18.37 8.30
C ALA A 204 -16.27 -18.35 7.57
N ALA A 205 -16.34 -17.68 6.41
CA ALA A 205 -17.55 -17.63 5.59
C ALA A 205 -17.91 -19.01 4.99
N GLN A 206 -16.92 -19.85 4.69
CA GLN A 206 -17.14 -21.20 4.17
C GLN A 206 -17.63 -22.20 5.24
N VAL A 207 -17.32 -21.96 6.52
CA VAL A 207 -17.78 -22.80 7.63
C VAL A 207 -19.19 -22.43 8.10
N SER A 208 -19.66 -21.23 7.75
CA SER A 208 -20.96 -20.70 8.15
C SER A 208 -22.08 -20.95 7.13
N ASN A 209 -21.76 -21.58 5.99
CA ASN A 209 -22.67 -22.00 4.91
C ASN A 209 -22.76 -23.53 4.87
#